data_AF-A0A7K3G6Y1-F1
#
_entry.id   AF-A0A7K3G6Y1-F1
#
_cell.length_a   1.000
_cell.length_b   1.000
_cell.length_c   1.000
_cell.angle_alpha   90.00
_cell.angle_beta   90.00
_cell.angle_gamma   90.00
#
_symmetry.space_group_name_H-M   'P 1'
#
loop_
_entity.id
_entity.type
_entity.pdbx_description
1 polymer ?
#
loop_
_entity_poly.entity_id
_entity_poly.type
_entity_poly.pdbx_seq_one_letter_code
_entity_poly.pdbx_strand_id
1 'polypeptide(L)'
;QGAVDRDAYVVCVLEQLHRALQRRDVFASPSHRWSDPRARLLDGKEWDAVCEDVLAGLSLDMPVEEHLSALVSVLDAAWKLMAERLEEAG
;
A
#
# COMPACT_ATOMS: atom_id res chain seq x y z
N GLN A 1 -29.27 35.95 -4.31
CA GLN A 1 -28.25 35.13 -5.00
C GLN A 1 -27.04 35.11 -4.09
N GLY A 2 -26.72 33.95 -3.51
CA GLY A 2 -25.70 33.84 -2.47
C GLY A 2 -24.30 33.92 -3.09
N ALA A 3 -23.56 34.96 -2.74
CA ALA A 3 -22.14 35.03 -3.08
C ALA A 3 -21.40 33.99 -2.24
N VAL A 4 -20.67 33.08 -2.89
CA VAL A 4 -19.79 32.15 -2.19
C VAL A 4 -18.67 32.95 -1.57
N ASP A 5 -18.47 32.80 -0.27
CA ASP A 5 -17.31 33.34 0.43
C ASP A 5 -16.04 32.68 -0.13
N ARG A 6 -15.25 33.49 -0.84
CA ARG A 6 -14.03 33.04 -1.51
C ARG A 6 -13.00 32.54 -0.50
N ASP A 7 -12.90 33.17 0.65
CA ASP A 7 -11.88 32.84 1.65
C ASP A 7 -12.25 31.51 2.32
N ALA A 8 -13.52 31.32 2.66
CA ALA A 8 -14.02 30.04 3.15
C ALA A 8 -13.85 28.92 2.12
N TYR A 9 -14.09 29.21 0.84
CA TYR A 9 -13.90 28.24 -0.24
C TYR A 9 -12.42 27.84 -0.40
N VAL A 10 -11.49 28.80 -0.35
CA VAL A 10 -10.05 28.54 -0.43
C VAL A 10 -9.59 27.64 0.71
N VAL A 11 -9.98 27.96 1.95
CA VAL A 11 -9.62 27.15 3.12
C VAL A 11 -10.17 25.72 2.99
N CYS A 12 -11.42 25.57 2.57
CA CYS A 12 -12.04 24.27 2.34
C CYS A 12 -11.26 23.45 1.30
N VAL A 13 -10.94 24.04 0.14
CA VAL A 13 -10.18 23.35 -0.92
C VAL A 13 -8.78 22.96 -0.46
N LEU A 14 -8.08 23.84 0.28
CA LEU A 14 -6.76 23.53 0.83
C LEU A 14 -6.81 22.38 1.84
N GLU A 15 -7.83 22.34 2.69
CA GLU A 15 -8.03 21.23 3.61
C GLU A 15 -8.27 19.91 2.86
N GLN A 16 -9.15 19.91 1.86
CA GLN A 16 -9.41 18.70 1.07
C GLN A 16 -8.16 18.23 0.33
N LEU A 17 -7.40 19.15 -0.26
CA LEU A 17 -6.12 18.83 -0.90
C LEU A 17 -5.13 18.25 0.12
N HIS A 18 -5.02 18.84 1.31
CA HIS A 18 -4.12 18.34 2.35
C HIS A 18 -4.50 16.92 2.77
N ARG A 19 -5.79 16.64 2.98
CA ARG A 19 -6.28 15.30 3.30
C ARG A 19 -6.00 14.30 2.16
N ALA A 20 -6.21 14.69 0.91
CA ALA A 20 -5.93 13.85 -0.26
C ALA A 20 -4.43 13.53 -0.39
N LEU A 21 -3.55 14.50 -0.13
CA LEU A 21 -2.10 14.29 -0.10
C LEU A 21 -1.69 13.33 1.02
N GLN A 22 -2.26 13.50 2.23
CA GLN A 22 -1.98 12.60 3.37
C GLN A 22 -2.40 11.15 3.09
N ARG A 23 -3.57 10.95 2.47
CA ARG A 23 -4.10 9.63 2.12
C ARG A 23 -3.41 9.00 0.89
N ARG A 24 -2.53 9.72 0.22
CA ARG A 24 -1.90 9.32 -1.05
C ARG A 24 -2.92 9.13 -2.19
N ASP A 25 -3.99 9.91 -2.17
CA ASP A 25 -5.00 9.96 -3.24
C ASP A 25 -4.58 10.93 -4.37
N VAL A 26 -3.80 11.96 -4.02
CA VAL A 26 -3.20 12.94 -4.95
C VAL A 26 -1.70 12.94 -4.75
N PHE A 27 -0.95 13.04 -5.85
CA PHE A 27 0.50 13.12 -5.84
C PHE A 27 0.98 14.43 -6.46
N ALA A 28 2.03 15.01 -5.90
CA ALA A 28 2.66 16.21 -6.41
C ALA A 28 4.04 15.88 -6.97
N SER A 29 4.17 15.82 -8.30
CA SER A 29 5.39 15.41 -9.00
C SER A 29 6.68 16.15 -8.59
N PRO A 30 6.71 17.48 -8.37
CA PRO A 30 7.94 18.15 -7.94
C PRO A 30 8.24 17.96 -6.44
N SER A 31 7.32 17.41 -5.65
CA SER A 31 7.50 17.25 -4.20
C SER A 31 8.19 15.94 -3.88
N HIS A 32 9.29 15.97 -3.12
CA HIS A 32 9.88 14.75 -2.59
C HIS A 32 8.97 14.03 -1.57
N ARG A 33 8.21 14.81 -0.78
CA ARG A 33 7.35 14.25 0.29
C ARG A 33 6.06 13.65 -0.27
N TRP A 34 5.47 14.32 -1.26
CA TRP A 34 4.15 13.99 -1.81
C TRP A 34 4.20 13.46 -3.24
N SER A 35 5.37 13.13 -3.80
CA SER A 35 5.46 12.42 -5.08
C SER A 35 4.83 11.03 -4.99
N ASP A 36 4.43 10.50 -6.13
CA ASP A 36 4.06 9.10 -6.26
C ASP A 36 5.33 8.23 -6.12
N PRO A 37 5.46 7.43 -5.05
CA PRO A 37 6.61 6.53 -4.92
C PRO A 37 6.63 5.45 -6.00
N ARG A 38 5.47 5.10 -6.57
CA ARG A 38 5.34 4.03 -7.56
C ARG A 38 5.84 4.46 -8.95
N ALA A 39 5.89 5.76 -9.20
CA ALA A 39 6.39 6.30 -10.47
C ALA A 39 7.88 5.99 -10.72
N ARG A 40 8.60 5.46 -9.71
CA ARG A 40 10.01 5.04 -9.82
C ARG A 40 10.21 3.52 -9.76
N LEU A 41 9.12 2.75 -9.78
CA LEU A 41 9.24 1.30 -9.83
C LEU A 41 9.82 0.90 -11.19
N LEU A 42 10.75 -0.04 -11.15
CA LEU A 42 11.27 -0.67 -12.35
C LEU A 42 10.17 -1.54 -12.97
N ASP A 43 10.12 -1.57 -14.29
CA ASP A 43 9.19 -2.40 -15.05
C ASP A 43 9.87 -2.97 -16.30
N GLY A 44 9.28 -4.04 -16.83
CA GLY A 44 9.78 -4.76 -18.00
C GLY A 44 11.26 -5.12 -17.87
N LYS A 45 12.04 -4.73 -18.87
CA LYS A 45 13.45 -5.13 -18.99
C LYS A 45 14.33 -4.63 -17.85
N GLU A 46 14.04 -3.46 -17.29
CA GLU A 46 14.84 -2.91 -16.19
C GLU A 46 14.61 -3.69 -14.90
N TRP A 47 13.37 -4.14 -14.67
CA TRP A 47 13.04 -5.05 -13.57
C TRP A 47 13.63 -6.44 -13.80
N ASP A 48 13.43 -7.03 -14.99
CA ASP A 48 13.94 -8.37 -15.32
C ASP A 48 15.45 -8.47 -15.10
N ALA A 49 16.20 -7.38 -15.36
CA ALA A 49 17.65 -7.34 -15.19
C ALA A 49 18.12 -7.38 -13.73
N VAL A 50 17.28 -7.01 -12.76
CA VAL A 50 17.65 -6.93 -11.33
C VAL A 50 16.79 -7.81 -10.43
N CYS A 51 15.71 -8.41 -10.96
CA CYS A 51 14.70 -9.13 -10.21
C CYS A 51 15.31 -10.25 -9.35
N GLU A 52 16.17 -11.09 -9.95
CA GLU A 52 16.80 -12.21 -9.22
C GLU A 52 17.63 -11.74 -8.04
N ASP A 53 18.49 -10.73 -8.22
CA ASP A 53 19.33 -10.18 -7.15
C ASP A 53 18.49 -9.53 -6.03
N VAL A 54 17.40 -8.83 -6.41
CA VAL A 54 16.48 -8.21 -5.46
C VAL A 54 15.73 -9.26 -4.65
N LEU A 55 15.21 -10.31 -5.30
CA LEU A 55 14.52 -11.41 -4.63
C LEU A 55 15.47 -12.15 -3.68
N ALA A 56 16.70 -12.41 -4.12
CA ALA A 56 17.73 -13.02 -3.28
C ALA A 56 18.07 -12.16 -2.05
N GLY A 57 18.22 -10.84 -2.24
CA GLY A 57 18.43 -9.90 -1.13
C GLY A 57 17.27 -9.85 -0.13
N LEU A 58 16.05 -10.18 -0.57
CA LEU A 58 14.85 -10.26 0.25
C LEU A 58 14.59 -11.68 0.81
N SER A 59 15.47 -12.65 0.54
CA SER A 59 15.28 -14.06 0.89
C SER A 59 13.97 -14.65 0.33
N LEU A 60 13.58 -14.20 -0.88
CA LEU A 60 12.43 -14.66 -1.63
C LEU A 60 12.86 -15.60 -2.76
N ASP A 61 13.67 -16.60 -2.41
CA ASP A 61 14.33 -17.51 -3.35
C ASP A 61 13.40 -18.61 -3.90
N MET A 62 12.23 -18.78 -3.28
CA MET A 62 11.24 -19.79 -3.67
C MET A 62 10.29 -19.24 -4.73
N PRO A 63 9.72 -20.10 -5.58
CA PRO A 63 8.61 -19.72 -6.45
C PRO A 63 7.49 -19.01 -5.66
N VAL A 64 6.93 -17.96 -6.24
CA VAL A 64 5.92 -17.11 -5.57
C VAL A 64 4.72 -17.91 -5.10
N GLU A 65 4.30 -18.92 -5.86
CA GLU A 65 3.17 -19.80 -5.55
C GLU A 65 3.44 -20.62 -4.29
N GLU A 66 4.67 -21.09 -4.09
CA GLU A 66 5.07 -21.86 -2.91
C GLU A 66 5.11 -20.95 -1.67
N HIS A 67 5.69 -19.75 -1.82
CA HIS A 67 5.72 -18.77 -0.75
C HIS A 67 4.31 -18.36 -0.29
N LEU A 68 3.42 -18.08 -1.25
CA LEU A 68 2.03 -17.73 -0.97
C LEU A 68 1.26 -18.90 -0.35
N SER A 69 1.46 -20.13 -0.84
CA SER A 69 0.80 -21.31 -0.28
C SER A 69 1.17 -21.51 1.19
N ALA A 70 2.46 -21.36 1.53
CA ALA A 70 2.93 -21.44 2.91
C ALA A 70 2.28 -20.38 3.80
N LEU A 71 2.25 -19.12 3.37
CA LEU A 71 1.63 -18.03 4.13
C LEU A 71 0.12 -18.25 4.33
N VAL A 72 -0.60 -18.68 3.28
CA VAL A 72 -2.03 -18.97 3.35
C VAL A 72 -2.31 -20.12 4.32
N SER A 73 -1.50 -21.19 4.28
CA SER A 73 -1.65 -22.32 5.19
C SER A 73 -1.46 -21.92 6.66
N VAL A 74 -0.43 -21.11 6.95
CA VAL A 74 -0.19 -20.60 8.31
C VAL A 74 -1.33 -19.72 8.78
N LEU A 75 -1.83 -18.83 7.91
CA LEU A 75 -2.95 -17.95 8.21
C LEU A 75 -4.22 -18.76 8.52
N ASP A 76 -4.58 -19.71 7.66
CA ASP A 76 -5.75 -20.58 7.83
C ASP A 76 -5.69 -21.37 9.14
N ALA A 77 -4.53 -21.96 9.46
CA ALA A 77 -4.33 -22.67 10.72
C ALA A 77 -4.48 -21.75 11.94
N ALA A 78 -3.93 -20.53 11.90
CA ALA A 78 -4.05 -19.56 12.98
C ALA A 78 -5.50 -19.13 13.22
N TRP A 79 -6.28 -18.94 12.15
CA TRP A 79 -7.70 -18.60 12.24
C TRP A 79 -8.53 -19.73 12.82
N LYS A 80 -8.31 -20.98 12.38
CA LYS A 80 -9.00 -22.16 12.92
C LYS A 80 -8.71 -22.33 14.40
N LEU A 81 -7.45 -22.24 14.82
CA LEU A 81 -7.06 -22.32 16.23
C LEU A 81 -7.72 -21.20 17.07
N MET A 82 -7.81 -19.99 16.53
CA MET A 82 -8.49 -18.89 17.21
C MET A 82 -9.99 -19.17 17.38
N ALA A 83 -10.65 -19.71 16.35
CA ALA A 83 -12.06 -20.09 16.43
C ALA A 83 -12.29 -21.19 17.48
N GLU A 84 -11.48 -22.24 17.48
CA GLU A 84 -11.54 -23.32 18.48
C GLU A 84 -11.42 -22.78 19.92
N ARG A 85 -10.43 -21.90 20.16
CA ARG A 85 -10.25 -21.28 21.49
C ARG A 85 -11.41 -20.40 21.93
N LEU A 86 -12.09 -19.75 20.99
CA LEU A 86 -13.27 -18.95 21.29
C LEU A 86 -14.47 -19.85 21.63
N GLU A 87 -14.61 -21.00 20.98
CA GLU A 87 -15.63 -22.01 21.29
C GLU A 87 -15.38 -22.66 22.66
N GLU A 88 -14.13 -22.95 23.02
CA GLU A 88 -13.76 -23.53 24.32
C GLU A 88 -13.93 -22.55 25.51
N ALA A 89 -13.88 -21.24 25.24
CA ALA A 89 -13.98 -20.19 26.25
C ALA A 89 -15.42 -19.65 26.46
N GLY A 90 -16.37 -20.04 25.60
CA GLY A 90 -17.78 -19.67 25.68
C GLY A 90 -18.64 -20.72 26.39
#